data_AF-A0A495Z2W5-F1
#
_entry.id   AF-A0A495Z2W5-F1
#
_cell.length_a   1.000
_cell.length_b   1.000
_cell.length_c   1.000
_cell.angle_alpha   90.00
_cell.angle_beta   90.00
_cell.angle_gamma   90.00
#
_symmetry.space_group_name_H-M   'P 1'
#
loop_
_entity.id
_entity.type
_entity.pdbx_description
1 polymer ?
#
loop_
_entity_poly.entity_id
_entity_poly.type
_entity_poly.pdbx_seq_one_letter_code
_entity_poly.pdbx_strand_id
1 'polypeptide(L)'
;MTTTIDKLLIKTERIERELAEVRQALEELRPTKPLTPEERAAARLEHVKLKNEKLAPLIDEAFKKMGITGEPIGAEKLQEMLAAEGVKPEENSFSRGIIKMREE
;
A
#
# COMPACT_ATOMS: atom_id res chain seq x y z
N MET A 1 -26.02 -43.21 12.85
CA MET A 1 -25.37 -42.71 11.62
C MET A 1 -26.02 -41.37 11.32
N THR A 2 -25.30 -40.25 11.45
CA THR A 2 -25.87 -38.94 11.08
C THR A 2 -26.07 -38.89 9.58
N THR A 3 -27.30 -38.59 9.17
CA THR A 3 -27.64 -38.49 7.76
C THR A 3 -26.94 -37.29 7.15
N THR A 4 -26.80 -37.26 5.81
CA THR A 4 -26.23 -36.11 5.10
C THR A 4 -26.95 -34.80 5.45
N ILE A 5 -28.26 -34.88 5.72
CA ILE A 5 -29.10 -33.74 6.11
C ILE A 5 -28.69 -33.22 7.50
N ASP A 6 -28.48 -34.09 8.48
CA ASP A 6 -28.03 -33.68 9.83
C ASP A 6 -26.68 -32.97 9.80
N LYS A 7 -25.77 -33.43 8.94
CA LYS A 7 -24.45 -32.79 8.74
C LYS A 7 -24.58 -31.41 8.08
N LEU A 8 -25.56 -31.21 7.21
CA LEU A 8 -25.83 -29.92 6.59
C LEU A 8 -26.43 -28.94 7.60
N LEU A 9 -27.39 -29.39 8.42
CA LEU A 9 -28.00 -28.56 9.47
C LEU A 9 -26.94 -28.03 10.45
N ILE A 10 -26.06 -28.91 10.96
CA ILE A 10 -24.97 -28.51 11.86
C ILE A 10 -24.04 -27.49 11.21
N LYS A 11 -23.74 -27.64 9.91
CA LYS A 11 -22.89 -26.69 9.18
C LYS A 11 -23.58 -25.35 9.00
N THR A 12 -24.86 -25.34 8.67
CA THR A 12 -25.63 -24.11 8.49
C THR A 12 -25.73 -23.33 9.80
N GLU A 13 -26.06 -23.98 10.91
CA GLU A 13 -26.12 -23.35 12.23
C GLU A 13 -24.77 -22.74 12.64
N ARG A 14 -23.67 -23.45 12.34
CA ARG A 14 -22.32 -22.94 12.58
C ARG A 14 -22.03 -21.70 11.74
N ILE A 15 -22.33 -21.75 10.43
CA ILE A 15 -22.11 -20.62 9.52
C ILE A 15 -22.94 -19.41 9.95
N GLU A 16 -24.19 -19.61 10.36
CA GLU A 16 -25.05 -18.52 10.84
C GLU A 16 -24.48 -17.85 12.09
N ARG A 17 -23.93 -18.63 13.01
CA ARG A 17 -23.27 -18.10 14.22
C ARG A 17 -22.00 -17.32 13.86
N GLU A 18 -21.12 -17.89 13.06
CA GLU A 18 -19.89 -17.23 12.60
C GLU A 18 -20.22 -15.93 11.85
N LEU A 19 -21.26 -15.94 11.01
CA LEU A 19 -21.72 -14.76 10.28
C LEU A 19 -22.26 -13.67 11.20
N ALA A 20 -22.98 -14.05 12.27
CA ALA A 20 -23.47 -13.11 13.27
C ALA A 20 -22.32 -12.43 14.02
N GLU A 21 -21.31 -13.20 14.42
CA GLU A 21 -20.11 -12.69 15.10
C GLU A 21 -19.34 -11.72 14.20
N VAL A 22 -19.13 -12.08 12.92
CA VAL A 22 -18.46 -11.19 11.96
C VAL A 22 -19.24 -9.90 11.74
N ARG A 23 -20.57 -9.97 11.63
CA ARG A 23 -21.42 -8.78 11.46
C ARG A 23 -21.33 -7.84 12.66
N GLN A 24 -21.34 -8.39 13.87
CA GLN A 24 -21.21 -7.60 15.08
C GLN A 24 -19.84 -6.91 15.15
N ALA A 25 -18.76 -7.66 14.92
CA ALA A 25 -17.41 -7.10 14.89
C ALA A 25 -17.25 -6.02 13.82
N LEU A 26 -17.89 -6.20 12.65
CA LEU A 26 -17.84 -5.22 11.58
C LEU A 26 -18.57 -3.93 11.92
N GLU A 27 -19.68 -4.02 12.67
CA GLU A 27 -20.41 -2.85 13.14
C GLU A 27 -19.64 -2.09 14.24
N GLU A 28 -18.97 -2.81 15.14
CA GLU A 28 -18.08 -2.21 16.15
C GLU A 28 -16.86 -1.51 15.54
N LEU A 29 -16.32 -2.05 14.43
CA LEU A 29 -15.21 -1.46 13.69
C LEU A 29 -15.65 -0.37 12.70
N ARG A 30 -16.96 -0.22 12.46
CA ARG A 30 -17.47 0.74 11.50
C ARG A 30 -17.24 2.14 12.06
N PRO A 31 -16.49 3.01 11.37
CA PRO A 31 -16.35 4.38 11.82
C PRO A 31 -17.73 5.03 11.82
N THR A 32 -18.07 5.76 12.88
CA THR A 32 -19.34 6.49 13.07
C THR A 32 -19.65 7.45 11.92
N LYS A 33 -18.62 7.84 11.16
CA LYS A 33 -18.73 8.57 9.90
C LYS A 33 -17.77 7.95 8.86
N PRO A 34 -18.22 7.68 7.63
CA PRO A 34 -17.30 7.28 6.56
C PRO A 34 -16.28 8.40 6.32
N LEU A 35 -15.00 8.03 6.28
CA LEU A 35 -13.91 8.98 6.04
C LEU A 35 -14.09 9.66 4.68
N THR A 36 -13.91 10.98 4.67
CA THR A 36 -13.85 11.74 3.43
C THR A 36 -12.66 11.28 2.58
N PRO A 37 -12.63 11.55 1.26
CA PRO A 37 -11.46 11.25 0.43
C PRO A 37 -10.16 11.86 0.98
N GLU A 38 -10.22 13.07 1.53
CA GLU A 38 -9.07 13.78 2.11
C GLU A 38 -8.57 13.11 3.39
N GLU A 39 -9.48 12.74 4.31
CA GLU A 39 -9.12 12.02 5.53
C GLU A 39 -8.49 10.66 5.23
N ARG A 40 -8.98 9.96 4.19
CA ARG A 40 -8.37 8.72 3.71
C ARG A 40 -6.97 8.93 3.14
N ALA A 41 -6.77 10.01 2.38
CA ALA A 41 -5.46 10.35 1.83
C ALA A 41 -4.46 10.68 2.94
N ALA A 42 -4.87 11.46 3.94
CA ALA A 42 -4.05 11.81 5.10
C ALA A 42 -3.67 10.56 5.93
N ALA A 43 -4.63 9.70 6.25
CA ALA A 43 -4.36 8.46 6.98
C ALA A 43 -3.42 7.52 6.22
N ARG A 44 -3.56 7.46 4.88
CA ARG A 44 -2.64 6.72 4.02
C ARG A 44 -1.23 7.31 4.05
N LEU A 45 -1.08 8.63 3.98
CA LEU A 45 0.21 9.31 4.03
C LEU A 45 0.92 9.06 5.36
N GLU A 46 0.22 9.18 6.50
CA GLU A 46 0.79 8.85 7.81
C GLU A 46 1.28 7.40 7.87
N HIS A 47 0.46 6.45 7.43
CA HIS A 47 0.82 5.05 7.44
C HIS A 47 2.02 4.74 6.54
N VAL A 48 2.10 5.37 5.36
CA VAL A 48 3.27 5.26 4.47
C VAL A 48 4.51 5.85 5.13
N LYS A 49 4.42 7.04 5.74
CA LYS A 49 5.52 7.68 6.44
C LYS A 49 6.08 6.79 7.55
N LEU A 50 5.20 6.26 8.40
CA LEU A 50 5.58 5.39 9.52
C LEU A 50 6.23 4.07 9.05
N LYS A 51 5.76 3.51 7.93
CA LYS A 51 6.39 2.34 7.31
C LYS A 51 7.75 2.68 6.71
N ASN A 52 7.86 3.80 6.01
CA ASN A 52 9.10 4.24 5.39
C ASN A 52 10.18 4.54 6.44
N GLU A 53 9.85 5.20 7.54
CA GLU A 53 10.78 5.45 8.65
C GLU A 53 11.36 4.16 9.23
N LYS A 54 10.56 3.09 9.32
CA LYS A 54 11.01 1.78 9.80
C LYS A 54 11.83 1.01 8.76
N LEU A 55 11.50 1.15 7.48
CA LEU A 55 12.12 0.37 6.40
C LEU A 55 13.37 1.03 5.82
N ALA A 56 13.45 2.36 5.83
CA ALA A 56 14.58 3.13 5.30
C ALA A 56 15.94 2.61 5.79
N PRO A 57 16.20 2.44 7.11
CA PRO A 57 17.51 1.97 7.56
C PRO A 57 17.83 0.54 7.08
N LEU A 58 16.82 -0.32 6.96
CA LEU A 58 17.00 -1.70 6.50
C LEU A 58 17.32 -1.75 5.01
N ILE A 59 16.67 -0.89 4.21
CA ILE A 59 16.93 -0.77 2.77
C ILE A 59 18.33 -0.18 2.56
N ASP A 60 18.70 0.85 3.31
CA ASP A 60 20.04 1.46 3.24
C ASP A 60 21.13 0.45 3.58
N GLU A 61 20.94 -0.37 4.61
CA GLU A 61 21.88 -1.43 4.97
C GLU A 61 21.98 -2.50 3.86
N ALA A 62 20.85 -2.91 3.29
CA ALA A 62 20.83 -3.86 2.18
C ALA A 62 21.57 -3.32 0.94
N PHE A 63 21.34 -2.05 0.59
CA PHE A 63 22.01 -1.39 -0.53
C PHE A 63 23.52 -1.28 -0.30
N LYS A 64 23.95 -0.89 0.90
CA LYS A 64 25.37 -0.88 1.28
C LYS A 64 26.02 -2.25 1.13
N LYS A 65 25.34 -3.33 1.56
CA LYS A 65 25.85 -4.72 1.41
C LYS A 65 25.97 -5.15 -0.05
N MET A 66 25.11 -4.63 -0.93
CA MET A 66 25.18 -4.87 -2.37
C MET A 66 26.18 -3.96 -3.10
N GLY A 67 26.89 -3.08 -2.38
CA GLY A 67 27.77 -2.07 -2.98
C GLY A 67 27.01 -0.97 -3.74
N ILE A 68 25.69 -0.88 -3.55
CA ILE A 68 24.86 0.17 -4.13
C ILE A 68 25.01 1.41 -3.26
N THR A 69 25.67 2.41 -3.81
CA THR A 69 25.85 3.73 -3.18
C THR A 69 25.38 4.80 -4.15
N GLY A 70 24.66 5.80 -3.65
CA GLY A 70 24.24 6.94 -4.43
C GLY A 70 23.57 7.98 -3.55
N GLU A 71 23.71 9.25 -3.95
CA GLU A 71 22.97 10.35 -3.33
C GLU A 71 21.67 10.58 -4.11
N PRO A 72 20.59 11.01 -3.44
CA PRO A 72 19.39 11.44 -4.12
C PRO A 72 19.71 12.56 -5.13
N ILE A 73 19.31 12.39 -6.38
CA ILE A 73 19.42 13.42 -7.41
C ILE A 73 18.08 14.13 -7.61
N GLY A 74 18.15 15.43 -7.91
CA GLY A 74 16.97 16.25 -8.22
C GLY A 74 16.32 15.90 -9.56
N ALA A 75 15.11 16.42 -9.79
CA ALA A 75 14.32 16.17 -11.00
C ALA A 75 15.04 16.60 -12.29
N GLU A 76 15.67 17.78 -12.29
CA GLU A 76 16.44 18.29 -13.45
C GLU A 76 17.59 17.34 -13.81
N LYS A 77 18.36 16.90 -12.81
CA LYS A 77 19.48 15.99 -13.06
C LYS A 77 19.03 14.63 -13.57
N LEU A 78 17.89 14.15 -13.07
CA LEU A 78 17.28 12.93 -13.58
C LEU A 78 16.84 13.08 -15.04
N GLN A 79 16.22 14.20 -15.41
CA GLN A 79 15.81 14.48 -16.79
C GLN A 79 17.01 14.48 -17.74
N GLU A 80 18.12 15.11 -17.34
CA GLU A 80 19.38 15.08 -18.11
C GLU A 80 19.87 13.64 -18.34
N MET A 81 19.87 12.80 -17.30
CA MET A 81 20.32 11.41 -17.40
C MET A 81 19.40 10.57 -18.28
N LEU A 82 18.08 10.75 -18.16
CA LEU A 82 17.11 10.06 -19.02
C LEU A 82 17.30 10.45 -20.48
N ALA A 83 17.48 11.74 -20.76
CA ALA A 83 17.73 12.23 -22.12
C ALA A 83 19.05 11.69 -22.70
N ALA A 84 20.10 11.58 -21.89
CA ALA A 84 21.38 10.99 -22.29
C ALA A 84 21.24 9.51 -22.69
N GLU A 85 20.34 8.77 -22.05
CA GLU A 85 19.99 7.39 -22.38
C GLU A 85 18.95 7.28 -23.52
N GLY A 86 18.61 8.39 -24.16
CA GLY A 86 17.61 8.44 -25.26
C GLY A 86 16.17 8.28 -24.78
N VAL A 87 15.92 8.30 -23.48
CA VAL A 87 14.57 8.27 -22.90
C VAL A 87 14.04 9.69 -22.88
N LYS A 88 12.95 9.94 -23.62
CA LYS A 88 12.20 11.19 -23.55
C LYS A 88 11.18 11.12 -22.41
N PRO A 89 11.39 11.83 -21.29
CA PRO A 89 10.51 11.69 -20.15
C PRO A 89 9.07 12.09 -20.49
N GLU A 90 8.89 13.07 -21.38
CA GLU A 90 7.57 13.59 -21.73
C GLU A 90 6.74 12.65 -22.59
N GLU A 91 7.36 11.65 -23.21
CA GLU A 91 6.65 10.63 -23.98
C GLU A 91 6.29 9.42 -23.09
N ASN A 92 6.85 9.32 -21.87
CA ASN A 92 6.65 8.19 -20.96
C ASN A 92 5.91 8.61 -19.67
N SER A 93 4.70 8.08 -19.47
CA SER A 93 3.89 8.36 -18.28
C SER A 93 4.57 8.00 -16.96
N PHE A 94 5.41 6.97 -16.95
CA PHE A 94 6.18 6.57 -15.78
C PHE A 94 7.24 7.61 -15.44
N SER A 95 8.04 8.03 -16.42
CA SER A 95 9.07 9.05 -16.24
C SER A 95 8.49 10.39 -15.77
N ARG A 96 7.37 10.83 -16.37
CA ARG A 96 6.65 12.04 -15.92
C ARG A 96 6.20 11.95 -14.47
N GLY A 97 5.67 10.79 -14.06
CA GLY A 97 5.24 10.56 -12.68
C GLY A 97 6.41 10.66 -11.70
N ILE A 98 7.55 10.07 -12.05
CA ILE A 98 8.76 10.09 -11.23
C ILE A 98 9.33 11.51 -11.08
N ILE A 99 9.35 12.28 -12.16
CA ILE A 99 9.83 13.68 -12.17
C ILE A 99 8.93 14.53 -11.28
N LYS A 100 7.61 14.46 -11.49
CA LYS A 100 6.64 15.24 -10.72
C LYS A 100 6.76 14.97 -9.22
N MET A 101 6.94 13.71 -8.82
CA MET A 101 7.14 13.34 -7.41
C MET A 101 8.43 13.91 -6.79
N ARG A 102 9.40 14.34 -7.60
CA ARG A 102 10.66 14.97 -7.14
C ARG A 102 10.64 16.49 -7.21
N GLU A 103 9.65 17.08 -7.87
CA GLU A 103 9.43 18.53 -7.94
C GLU A 103 8.51 19.03 -6.80
N GLU A 104 7.70 18.14 -6.22
CA GLU A 104 6.88 18.35 -5.02
C GLU A 104 7.70 18.24 -3.72
#